data_AF-A0A7G3ZEM9-F1
#
_entry.id   AF-A0A7G3ZEM9-F1
#
_cell.length_a   1.000
_cell.length_b   1.000
_cell.length_c   1.000
_cell.angle_alpha   90.00
_cell.angle_beta   90.00
_cell.angle_gamma   90.00
#
_symmetry.space_group_name_H-M   'P 1'
#
loop_
_entity.id
_entity.type
_entity.pdbx_description
1 polymer ?
#
loop_
_entity_poly.entity_id
_entity_poly.type
_entity_poly.pdbx_seq_one_letter_code
_entity_poly.pdbx_strand_id
1 'polypeptide(L)'
;MEVTYPEELLALYDRYANKELDRIDIDGLIRLIRDLEYKLEDLVTISLAKIMHCSKLAEGISKDTFLSTWYMQGCSTIAQMRHVLEDLDIRLQTDLDYLAEIYKYAFDLAVDSNTRNLDLDTAIEYWRLFFQPQYSVHVDEKLMSSWLRFLRESGKQNVTRDTWQMLLEFFKRFPSLEAVKENYNEEDAWPYIIDEFYEYLQVESLI
;
A
#
# COMPACT_ATOMS: atom_id res chain seq x y z
N MET A 1 -2.35 30.25 20.02
CA MET A 1 -1.67 29.50 21.11
C MET A 1 -0.58 28.70 20.43
N GLU A 2 0.67 28.87 20.82
CA GLU A 2 1.74 27.96 20.41
C GLU A 2 1.41 26.57 20.98
N VAL A 3 1.40 25.56 20.13
CA VAL A 3 1.17 24.18 20.55
C VAL A 3 2.43 23.70 21.26
N THR A 4 2.32 23.32 22.52
CA THR A 4 3.43 22.76 23.30
C THR A 4 3.36 21.23 23.28
N TYR A 5 4.39 20.59 22.75
CA TYR A 5 4.49 19.13 22.70
C TYR A 5 5.13 18.54 23.97
N PRO A 6 4.81 17.29 24.35
CA PRO A 6 5.48 16.59 25.45
C PRO A 6 6.99 16.42 25.20
N GLU A 7 7.81 16.58 26.24
CA GLU A 7 9.28 16.42 26.15
C GLU A 7 9.69 15.04 25.63
N GLU A 8 8.95 14.00 26.01
CA GLU A 8 9.15 12.62 25.56
C GLU A 8 8.99 12.49 24.04
N LEU A 9 7.98 13.15 23.47
CA LEU A 9 7.71 13.11 22.03
C LEU A 9 8.77 13.89 21.24
N LEU A 10 9.25 15.02 21.79
CA LEU A 10 10.38 15.77 21.23
C LEU A 10 11.66 14.94 21.21
N ALA A 11 12.00 14.30 22.34
CA ALA A 11 13.16 13.43 22.45
C ALA A 11 13.05 12.22 21.51
N LEU A 12 11.83 11.71 21.30
CA LEU A 12 11.59 10.61 20.39
C LEU A 12 11.80 11.02 18.92
N TYR A 13 11.35 12.20 18.51
CA TYR A 13 11.66 12.76 17.20
C TYR A 13 13.18 12.86 17.00
N ASP A 14 13.90 13.46 17.97
CA ASP A 14 15.35 13.67 17.90
C ASP A 14 16.14 12.35 17.81
N ARG A 15 15.58 11.24 18.30
CA ARG A 15 16.16 9.89 18.20
C ARG A 15 16.22 9.38 16.76
N TYR A 16 15.25 9.73 15.92
CA TYR A 16 15.15 9.24 14.54
C TYR A 16 15.54 10.29 13.50
N ALA A 17 15.46 11.57 13.85
CA ALA A 17 15.77 12.67 12.95
C ALA A 17 17.24 12.68 12.50
N ASN A 18 17.44 12.99 11.23
CA ASN A 18 18.72 13.39 10.70
C ASN A 18 18.94 14.88 11.02
N LYS A 19 19.94 15.17 11.87
CA LYS A 19 20.23 16.52 12.37
C LYS A 19 20.67 17.50 11.27
N GLU A 20 21.23 17.00 10.18
CA GLU A 20 21.68 17.85 9.07
C GLU A 20 20.52 18.24 8.15
N LEU A 21 19.54 17.33 7.99
CA LEU A 21 18.39 17.52 7.10
C LEU A 21 17.13 18.05 7.82
N ASP A 22 17.19 18.17 9.15
CA ASP A 22 16.10 18.58 10.04
C ASP A 22 14.78 17.83 9.77
N ARG A 23 14.90 16.52 9.52
CA ARG A 23 13.79 15.61 9.20
C ARG A 23 14.13 14.18 9.53
N ILE A 24 13.13 13.33 9.68
CA ILE A 24 13.33 11.87 9.67
C ILE A 24 13.46 11.45 8.20
N ASP A 25 14.67 11.12 7.77
CA ASP A 25 14.94 10.58 6.44
C ASP A 25 14.57 9.09 6.34
N ILE A 26 14.84 8.46 5.20
CA ILE A 26 14.49 7.05 4.97
C ILE A 26 15.16 6.12 6.00
N ASP A 27 16.42 6.40 6.37
CA ASP A 27 17.14 5.62 7.38
C ASP A 27 16.52 5.80 8.76
N GLY A 28 16.13 7.02 9.11
CA GLY A 28 15.38 7.33 10.33
C GLY A 28 14.04 6.61 10.39
N LEU A 29 13.30 6.59 9.27
CA LEU A 29 12.02 5.91 9.14
C LEU A 29 12.17 4.39 9.28
N ILE A 30 13.18 3.78 8.64
CA ILE A 30 13.47 2.35 8.78
C ILE A 30 13.79 1.99 10.24
N ARG A 31 14.58 2.82 10.94
CA ARG A 31 14.85 2.62 12.38
C ARG A 31 13.58 2.73 13.22
N LEU A 32 12.72 3.70 12.94
CA LEU A 32 11.44 3.87 13.62
C LEU A 32 10.53 2.64 13.41
N ILE A 33 10.33 2.21 12.16
CA ILE A 33 9.51 1.05 11.80
C ILE A 33 10.01 -0.22 12.49
N ARG A 34 11.34 -0.42 12.51
CA ARG A 34 11.94 -1.56 13.22
C ARG A 34 11.68 -1.53 14.72
N ASP A 35 11.81 -0.37 15.35
CA ASP A 35 11.54 -0.22 16.79
C ASP A 35 10.03 -0.35 17.11
N LEU A 36 9.16 -0.09 16.13
CA LEU A 36 7.73 -0.42 16.18
C LEU A 36 7.45 -1.93 15.98
N GLU A 37 8.47 -2.74 15.72
CA GLU A 37 8.40 -4.20 15.48
C GLU A 37 7.78 -4.60 14.12
N TYR A 38 7.91 -3.71 13.12
CA TYR A 38 7.52 -3.96 11.74
C TYR A 38 8.72 -3.90 10.79
N LYS A 39 8.48 -4.28 9.54
CA LYS A 39 9.41 -4.13 8.40
C LYS A 39 8.87 -3.10 7.43
N LEU A 40 9.75 -2.49 6.63
CA LEU A 40 9.35 -1.47 5.65
C LEU A 40 8.32 -2.04 4.64
N GLU A 41 8.44 -3.32 4.33
CA GLU A 41 7.61 -4.05 3.38
C GLU A 41 6.25 -4.49 3.96
N ASP A 42 6.00 -4.32 5.26
CA ASP A 42 4.70 -4.68 5.84
C ASP A 42 3.62 -3.70 5.40
N LEU A 43 2.41 -4.17 5.11
CA LEU A 43 1.35 -3.32 4.54
C LEU A 43 0.96 -2.16 5.46
N VAL A 44 1.03 -2.37 6.78
CA VAL A 44 0.76 -1.33 7.80
C VAL A 44 1.73 -0.14 7.72
N THR A 45 2.92 -0.28 7.13
CA THR A 45 3.83 0.85 6.95
C THR A 45 3.28 1.87 5.95
N ILE A 46 2.45 1.43 5.00
CA ILE A 46 1.72 2.32 4.09
C ILE A 46 0.69 3.13 4.89
N SER A 47 0.01 2.49 5.84
CA SER A 47 -0.89 3.17 6.78
C SER A 47 -0.15 4.20 7.64
N LEU A 48 1.04 3.85 8.15
CA LEU A 48 1.92 4.79 8.86
C LEU A 48 2.29 5.98 7.97
N ALA A 49 2.75 5.73 6.74
CA ALA A 49 3.09 6.79 5.79
C ALA A 49 1.89 7.72 5.55
N LYS A 50 0.68 7.18 5.49
CA LYS A 50 -0.55 7.95 5.28
C LYS A 50 -0.92 8.84 6.45
N ILE A 51 -0.86 8.34 7.70
CA ILE A 51 -1.12 9.18 8.88
C ILE A 51 -0.04 10.26 9.08
N MET A 52 1.16 10.01 8.55
CA MET A 52 2.25 10.99 8.47
C MET A 52 2.14 11.89 7.24
N HIS A 53 1.08 11.79 6.43
CA HIS A 53 0.86 12.61 5.24
C HIS A 53 2.04 12.61 4.26
N CYS A 54 2.74 11.48 4.13
CA CYS A 54 3.90 11.36 3.24
C CYS A 54 3.46 11.38 1.76
N SER A 55 3.93 12.34 0.97
CA SER A 55 3.79 12.28 -0.49
C SER A 55 4.66 11.19 -1.10
N LYS A 56 5.88 11.03 -0.58
CA LYS A 56 6.88 10.04 -0.97
C LYS A 56 7.65 9.57 0.26
N LEU A 57 8.04 8.30 0.31
CA LEU A 57 8.90 7.80 1.39
C LEU A 57 10.29 8.48 1.39
N ALA A 58 10.81 8.80 0.19
CA ALA A 58 12.14 9.40 0.03
C ALA A 58 12.24 10.87 0.48
N GLU A 59 11.11 11.59 0.60
CA GLU A 59 11.11 13.01 1.00
C GLU A 59 11.37 13.22 2.50
N GLY A 60 11.17 12.15 3.29
CA GLY A 60 11.29 12.16 4.75
C GLY A 60 10.10 12.85 5.44
N ILE A 61 10.09 12.79 6.77
CA ILE A 61 9.03 13.31 7.63
C ILE A 61 9.54 14.55 8.37
N SER A 62 8.86 15.67 8.21
CA SER A 62 9.21 16.92 8.90
C SER A 62 8.96 16.82 10.41
N LYS A 63 9.63 17.67 11.19
CA LYS A 63 9.40 17.77 12.63
C LYS A 63 7.95 18.08 12.97
N ASP A 64 7.38 19.08 12.30
CA ASP A 64 6.00 19.52 12.53
C ASP A 64 5.01 18.38 12.24
N THR A 65 5.18 17.67 11.13
CA THR A 65 4.36 16.52 10.75
C THR A 65 4.44 15.41 11.80
N PHE A 66 5.65 15.00 12.20
CA PHE A 66 5.82 13.93 13.17
C PHE A 66 5.20 14.29 14.53
N LEU A 67 5.47 15.50 15.04
CA LEU A 67 4.99 15.93 16.35
C LEU A 67 3.48 16.12 16.35
N SER A 68 2.92 16.80 15.34
CA SER A 68 1.49 17.06 15.25
C SER A 68 0.69 15.77 15.08
N THR A 69 1.09 14.86 14.19
CA THR A 69 0.42 13.57 13.99
C THR A 69 0.37 12.78 15.28
N TRP A 70 1.52 12.54 15.94
CA TRP A 70 1.54 11.71 17.13
C TRP A 70 0.89 12.37 18.35
N TYR A 71 0.97 13.70 18.46
CA TYR A 71 0.23 14.43 19.47
C TYR A 71 -1.28 14.30 19.29
N MET A 72 -1.80 14.40 18.06
CA MET A 72 -3.22 14.19 17.78
C MET A 72 -3.67 12.74 18.05
N GLN A 73 -2.78 11.77 17.89
CA GLN A 73 -3.02 10.36 18.26
C GLN A 73 -2.84 10.11 19.77
N GLY A 74 -2.51 11.13 20.58
CA GLY A 74 -2.27 10.97 22.01
C GLY A 74 -1.03 10.12 22.36
N CYS A 75 -0.06 10.04 21.45
CA CYS A 75 1.13 9.20 21.58
C CYS A 75 2.39 10.04 21.84
N SER A 76 3.17 9.69 22.85
CA SER A 76 4.51 10.25 23.13
C SER A 76 5.62 9.19 23.17
N THR A 77 5.29 7.90 23.09
CA THR A 77 6.23 6.78 23.23
C THR A 77 6.08 5.73 22.12
N ILE A 78 7.12 4.94 21.88
CA ILE A 78 7.10 3.85 20.88
C ILE A 78 6.02 2.80 21.19
N ALA A 79 5.81 2.47 22.46
CA ALA A 79 4.77 1.50 22.84
C ALA A 79 3.36 1.98 22.45
N GLN A 80 3.06 3.26 22.65
CA GLN A 80 1.78 3.84 22.23
C GLN A 80 1.64 3.89 20.71
N MET A 81 2.69 4.29 20.01
CA MET A 81 2.71 4.29 18.54
C MET A 81 2.51 2.88 17.97
N ARG A 82 3.08 1.86 18.61
CA ARG A 82 2.88 0.47 18.22
C ARG A 82 1.43 0.05 18.35
N HIS A 83 0.76 0.37 19.45
CA HIS A 83 -0.68 0.08 19.58
C HIS A 83 -1.51 0.73 18.48
N VAL A 84 -1.16 1.95 18.05
CA VAL A 84 -1.82 2.56 16.88
C VAL A 84 -1.58 1.72 15.62
N LEU A 85 -0.36 1.25 15.37
CA LEU A 85 -0.09 0.39 14.21
C LEU A 85 -0.82 -0.97 14.30
N GLU A 86 -0.89 -1.57 15.49
CA GLU A 86 -1.66 -2.81 15.72
C GLU A 86 -3.14 -2.61 15.36
N ASP A 87 -3.75 -1.50 15.81
CA ASP A 87 -5.14 -1.15 15.47
C ASP A 87 -5.32 -0.92 13.97
N LEU A 88 -4.37 -0.25 13.30
CA LEU A 88 -4.40 -0.03 11.86
C LEU A 88 -4.23 -1.33 11.06
N ASP A 89 -3.41 -2.26 11.52
CA ASP A 89 -3.21 -3.57 10.89
C ASP A 89 -4.47 -4.45 11.03
N ILE A 90 -5.11 -4.47 12.21
CA ILE A 90 -6.42 -5.11 12.40
C ILE A 90 -7.45 -4.49 11.45
N ARG A 91 -7.42 -3.16 11.29
CA ARG A 91 -8.32 -2.46 10.40
C ARG A 91 -8.08 -2.80 8.92
N LEU A 92 -6.83 -2.97 8.48
CA LEU A 92 -6.51 -3.48 7.14
C LEU A 92 -7.10 -4.87 6.88
N GLN A 93 -7.22 -5.69 7.91
CA GLN A 93 -7.76 -7.06 7.79
C GLN A 93 -9.30 -7.08 7.81
N THR A 94 -9.94 -6.12 8.47
CA THR A 94 -11.38 -6.17 8.80
C THR A 94 -12.25 -5.11 8.11
N ASP A 95 -11.68 -3.99 7.66
CA ASP A 95 -12.38 -2.85 7.07
C ASP A 95 -12.00 -2.72 5.57
N LEU A 96 -12.91 -3.18 4.71
CA LEU A 96 -12.72 -3.20 3.26
C LEU A 96 -12.54 -1.80 2.66
N ASP A 97 -13.25 -0.80 3.19
CA ASP A 97 -13.17 0.58 2.71
C ASP A 97 -11.81 1.17 3.09
N TYR A 98 -11.35 0.90 4.30
CA TYR A 98 -10.01 1.30 4.74
C TYR A 98 -8.91 0.65 3.89
N LEU A 99 -8.99 -0.67 3.64
CA LEU A 99 -8.04 -1.35 2.75
C LEU A 99 -8.05 -0.75 1.34
N ALA A 100 -9.22 -0.46 0.77
CA ALA A 100 -9.32 0.21 -0.53
C ALA A 100 -8.70 1.62 -0.51
N GLU A 101 -8.85 2.34 0.60
CA GLU A 101 -8.25 3.66 0.81
C GLU A 101 -6.71 3.61 0.87
N ILE A 102 -6.15 2.59 1.53
CA ILE A 102 -4.70 2.35 1.60
C ILE A 102 -4.18 1.85 0.25
N TYR A 103 -4.90 0.96 -0.42
CA TYR A 103 -4.60 0.48 -1.77
C TYR A 103 -4.48 1.61 -2.78
N LYS A 104 -5.45 2.54 -2.78
CA LYS A 104 -5.39 3.72 -3.65
C LYS A 104 -4.19 4.61 -3.34
N TYR A 105 -3.91 4.82 -2.06
CA TYR A 105 -2.80 5.67 -1.61
C TYR A 105 -1.43 5.07 -1.92
N ALA A 106 -1.27 3.74 -1.85
CA ALA A 106 -0.01 3.06 -2.15
C ALA A 106 0.51 3.37 -3.57
N PHE A 107 -0.38 3.49 -4.55
CA PHE A 107 -0.01 3.89 -5.91
C PHE A 107 0.65 5.28 -5.92
N ASP A 108 0.03 6.25 -5.25
CA ASP A 108 0.58 7.61 -5.16
C ASP A 108 1.91 7.66 -4.42
N LEU A 109 2.06 6.84 -3.38
CA LEU A 109 3.30 6.74 -2.62
C LEU A 109 4.45 6.15 -3.46
N ALA A 110 4.15 5.17 -4.30
CA ALA A 110 5.14 4.36 -5.04
C ALA A 110 5.52 4.92 -6.42
N VAL A 111 4.66 5.70 -7.07
CA VAL A 111 4.99 6.29 -8.39
C VAL A 111 6.16 7.27 -8.28
N ASP A 112 7.12 7.21 -9.20
CA ASP A 112 8.22 8.19 -9.21
C ASP A 112 7.74 9.58 -9.64
N SER A 113 8.37 10.64 -9.10
CA SER A 113 8.01 12.04 -9.40
C SER A 113 8.15 12.42 -10.89
N ASN A 114 8.87 11.61 -11.67
CA ASN A 114 9.11 11.84 -13.09
C ASN A 114 8.10 11.13 -14.01
N THR A 115 7.22 10.27 -13.48
CA THR A 115 6.29 9.47 -14.27
C THR A 115 4.86 9.56 -13.71
N ARG A 116 3.87 9.14 -14.53
CA ARG A 116 2.47 9.03 -14.10
C ARG A 116 2.03 7.59 -13.83
N ASN A 117 2.90 6.64 -14.14
CA ASN A 117 2.64 5.21 -14.10
C ASN A 117 3.63 4.56 -13.14
N LEU A 118 3.16 3.51 -12.47
CA LEU A 118 3.97 2.71 -11.57
C LEU A 118 4.78 1.69 -12.37
N ASP A 119 6.03 1.48 -12.02
CA ASP A 119 6.84 0.38 -12.58
C ASP A 119 6.17 -0.98 -12.31
N LEU A 120 6.24 -1.90 -13.29
CA LEU A 120 5.54 -3.18 -13.19
C LEU A 120 6.07 -4.05 -12.05
N ASP A 121 7.38 -4.14 -11.86
CA ASP A 121 7.95 -4.98 -10.80
C ASP A 121 7.55 -4.45 -9.43
N THR A 122 7.56 -3.13 -9.26
CA THR A 122 7.06 -2.47 -8.05
C THR A 122 5.58 -2.78 -7.81
N ALA A 123 4.73 -2.65 -8.84
CA ALA A 123 3.30 -2.96 -8.73
C ALA A 123 3.05 -4.42 -8.31
N ILE A 124 3.82 -5.36 -8.87
CA ILE A 124 3.76 -6.79 -8.52
C ILE A 124 4.07 -7.02 -7.04
N GLU A 125 5.11 -6.40 -6.51
CA GLU A 125 5.47 -6.56 -5.10
C GLU A 125 4.37 -6.01 -4.17
N TYR A 126 3.78 -4.85 -4.48
CA TYR A 126 2.65 -4.36 -3.69
C TYR A 126 1.41 -5.25 -3.80
N TRP A 127 1.06 -5.76 -4.99
CA TRP A 127 -0.09 -6.67 -5.11
C TRP A 127 0.10 -7.95 -4.30
N ARG A 128 1.33 -8.49 -4.23
CA ARG A 128 1.65 -9.62 -3.35
C ARG A 128 1.49 -9.33 -1.87
N LEU A 129 1.52 -8.06 -1.45
CA LEU A 129 1.24 -7.65 -0.08
C LEU A 129 -0.26 -7.47 0.15
N PHE A 130 -0.95 -6.75 -0.75
CA PHE A 130 -2.37 -6.43 -0.59
C PHE A 130 -3.31 -7.64 -0.66
N PHE A 131 -2.96 -8.64 -1.46
CA PHE A 131 -3.83 -9.80 -1.70
C PHE A 131 -3.38 -11.06 -0.95
N GLN A 132 -2.67 -10.88 0.16
CA GLN A 132 -2.35 -11.99 1.06
C GLN A 132 -3.61 -12.47 1.81
N PRO A 133 -3.69 -13.75 2.20
CA PRO A 133 -4.91 -14.34 2.77
C PRO A 133 -5.42 -13.69 4.07
N GLN A 134 -4.60 -12.92 4.79
CA GLN A 134 -5.03 -12.26 6.02
C GLN A 134 -5.85 -10.98 5.78
N TYR A 135 -5.84 -10.40 4.58
CA TYR A 135 -6.49 -9.12 4.30
C TYR A 135 -7.89 -9.29 3.72
N SER A 136 -8.70 -8.23 3.76
CA SER A 136 -10.15 -8.32 3.47
C SER A 136 -10.49 -8.80 2.05
N VAL A 137 -9.61 -8.59 1.06
CA VAL A 137 -9.82 -9.05 -0.32
C VAL A 137 -9.07 -10.36 -0.56
N HIS A 138 -9.84 -11.45 -0.62
CA HIS A 138 -9.31 -12.79 -0.80
C HIS A 138 -9.33 -13.15 -2.29
N VAL A 139 -8.17 -13.52 -2.81
CA VAL A 139 -7.99 -13.90 -4.22
C VAL A 139 -7.43 -15.31 -4.26
N ASP A 140 -8.02 -16.16 -5.10
CA ASP A 140 -7.48 -17.49 -5.36
C ASP A 140 -6.03 -17.42 -5.88
N GLU A 141 -5.19 -18.33 -5.39
CA GLU A 141 -3.76 -18.36 -5.71
C GLU A 141 -3.51 -18.57 -7.21
N LYS A 142 -4.35 -19.38 -7.89
CA LYS A 142 -4.21 -19.61 -9.34
C LYS A 142 -4.61 -18.37 -10.12
N LEU A 143 -5.67 -17.68 -9.71
CA LEU A 143 -6.06 -16.41 -10.33
C LEU A 143 -4.94 -15.36 -10.19
N MET A 144 -4.42 -15.18 -8.97
CA MET A 144 -3.32 -14.24 -8.71
C MET A 144 -2.07 -14.60 -9.52
N SER A 145 -1.62 -15.85 -9.48
CA SER A 145 -0.44 -16.29 -10.23
C SER A 145 -0.62 -16.16 -11.74
N SER A 146 -1.83 -16.39 -12.26
CA SER A 146 -2.16 -16.19 -13.68
C SER A 146 -2.08 -14.71 -14.06
N TRP A 147 -2.59 -13.80 -13.23
CA TRP A 147 -2.47 -12.35 -13.45
C TRP A 147 -1.00 -11.90 -13.51
N LEU A 148 -0.20 -12.33 -12.54
CA LEU A 148 1.24 -11.99 -12.49
C LEU A 148 2.00 -12.57 -13.69
N ARG A 149 1.65 -13.78 -14.15
CA ARG A 149 2.25 -14.41 -15.33
C ARG A 149 1.87 -13.67 -16.61
N PHE A 150 0.58 -13.37 -16.79
CA PHE A 150 0.07 -12.59 -17.92
C PHE A 150 0.81 -11.25 -18.06
N LEU A 151 0.96 -10.48 -16.97
CA LEU A 151 1.64 -9.19 -17.03
C LEU A 151 3.09 -9.32 -17.50
N ARG A 152 3.83 -10.33 -17.01
CA ARG A 152 5.22 -10.59 -17.42
C ARG A 152 5.33 -11.00 -18.89
N GLU A 153 4.37 -11.76 -19.40
CA GLU A 153 4.33 -12.22 -20.79
C GLU A 153 3.82 -11.14 -21.76
N SER A 154 3.03 -10.18 -21.27
CA SER A 154 2.45 -9.10 -22.08
C SER A 154 3.47 -8.06 -22.58
N GLY A 155 4.71 -8.08 -22.09
CA GLY A 155 5.76 -7.12 -22.41
C GLY A 155 5.55 -5.72 -21.81
N LYS A 156 4.50 -5.52 -21.01
CA LYS A 156 4.23 -4.26 -20.31
C LYS A 156 5.32 -3.96 -19.29
N GLN A 157 5.67 -2.69 -19.15
CA GLN A 157 6.72 -2.21 -18.23
C GLN A 157 6.15 -1.35 -17.10
N ASN A 158 4.92 -0.88 -17.24
CA ASN A 158 4.31 0.04 -16.29
C ASN A 158 2.82 -0.25 -16.12
N VAL A 159 2.28 0.12 -14.97
CA VAL A 159 0.89 0.00 -14.57
C VAL A 159 0.29 1.40 -14.42
N THR A 160 -0.85 1.63 -15.08
CA THR A 160 -1.57 2.90 -14.96
C THR A 160 -2.40 2.93 -13.67
N ARG A 161 -2.77 4.14 -13.22
CA ARG A 161 -3.65 4.31 -12.05
C ARG A 161 -4.99 3.61 -12.23
N ASP A 162 -5.54 3.66 -13.44
CA ASP A 162 -6.82 3.05 -13.78
C ASP A 162 -6.73 1.52 -13.66
N THR A 163 -5.71 0.90 -14.29
CA THR A 163 -5.42 -0.53 -14.13
C THR A 163 -5.27 -0.93 -12.66
N TRP A 164 -4.49 -0.16 -11.90
CA TRP A 164 -4.30 -0.40 -10.46
C TRP A 164 -5.64 -0.41 -9.74
N GLN A 165 -6.44 0.65 -9.86
CA GLN A 165 -7.72 0.76 -9.14
C GLN A 165 -8.73 -0.31 -9.56
N MET A 166 -8.84 -0.56 -10.86
CA MET A 166 -9.80 -1.52 -11.38
C MET A 166 -9.44 -2.97 -11.08
N LEU A 167 -8.16 -3.29 -10.85
CA LEU A 167 -7.77 -4.64 -10.44
C LEU A 167 -8.33 -5.01 -9.05
N LEU A 168 -8.37 -4.06 -8.11
CA LEU A 168 -9.00 -4.28 -6.80
C LEU A 168 -10.49 -4.63 -6.96
N GLU A 169 -11.20 -3.88 -7.79
CA GLU A 169 -12.62 -4.12 -8.06
C GLU A 169 -12.86 -5.42 -8.84
N PHE A 170 -11.96 -5.77 -9.77
CA PHE A 170 -11.97 -7.04 -10.47
C PHE A 170 -11.85 -8.22 -9.50
N PHE A 171 -10.86 -8.21 -8.59
CA PHE A 171 -10.67 -9.30 -7.64
C PHE A 171 -11.76 -9.39 -6.57
N LYS A 172 -12.34 -8.26 -6.16
CA LYS A 172 -13.56 -8.26 -5.33
C LYS A 172 -14.73 -8.93 -6.03
N ARG A 173 -14.89 -8.68 -7.34
CA ARG A 173 -16.01 -9.18 -8.14
C ARG A 173 -15.83 -10.64 -8.56
N PHE A 174 -14.60 -11.02 -8.90
CA PHE A 174 -14.22 -12.33 -9.42
C PHE A 174 -13.04 -12.88 -8.60
N PRO A 175 -13.29 -13.48 -7.43
CA PRO A 175 -12.23 -13.91 -6.52
C PRO A 175 -11.52 -15.21 -6.96
N SER A 176 -12.01 -15.90 -8.00
CA SER A 176 -11.41 -17.14 -8.52
C SER A 176 -11.53 -17.26 -10.03
N LEU A 177 -10.76 -18.17 -10.63
CA LEU A 177 -10.82 -18.48 -12.06
C LEU A 177 -12.23 -18.94 -12.48
N GLU A 178 -12.91 -19.75 -11.65
CA GLU A 178 -14.29 -20.17 -11.89
C GLU A 178 -15.25 -18.97 -11.91
N ALA A 179 -15.09 -18.02 -10.98
CA ALA A 179 -15.93 -16.82 -10.96
C ALA A 179 -15.73 -15.97 -12.22
N VAL A 180 -14.49 -15.82 -12.69
CA VAL A 180 -14.16 -15.14 -13.95
C VAL A 180 -14.83 -15.87 -15.13
N LYS A 181 -14.66 -17.20 -15.22
CA LYS A 181 -15.24 -18.03 -16.28
C LYS A 181 -16.75 -17.86 -16.42
N GLU A 182 -17.45 -17.88 -15.28
CA GLU A 182 -18.91 -17.92 -15.26
C GLU A 182 -19.56 -16.54 -15.43
N ASN A 183 -18.87 -15.46 -15.05
CA ASN A 183 -19.50 -14.16 -14.84
C ASN A 183 -18.80 -12.97 -15.52
N TYR A 184 -17.60 -13.14 -16.10
CA TYR A 184 -16.93 -12.05 -16.80
C TYR A 184 -17.65 -11.73 -18.12
N ASN A 185 -17.80 -10.43 -18.41
CA ASN A 185 -18.40 -9.93 -19.63
C ASN A 185 -17.51 -8.84 -20.22
N GLU A 186 -16.97 -9.07 -21.42
CA GLU A 186 -16.13 -8.12 -22.16
C GLU A 186 -16.90 -6.85 -22.60
N GLU A 187 -18.24 -6.86 -22.56
CA GLU A 187 -19.05 -5.66 -22.83
C GLU A 187 -19.14 -4.71 -21.61
N ASP A 188 -18.71 -5.16 -20.42
CA ASP A 188 -18.64 -4.30 -19.24
C ASP A 188 -17.50 -3.28 -19.36
N ALA A 189 -17.57 -2.18 -18.60
CA ALA A 189 -16.59 -1.09 -18.67
C ALA A 189 -15.27 -1.39 -17.93
N TRP A 190 -14.66 -2.55 -18.17
CA TRP A 190 -13.34 -2.90 -17.65
C TRP A 190 -12.23 -2.22 -18.49
N PRO A 191 -11.06 -1.95 -17.89
CA PRO A 191 -9.90 -1.53 -18.67
C PRO A 191 -9.48 -2.63 -19.63
N TYR A 192 -9.05 -2.25 -20.83
CA TYR A 192 -8.64 -3.19 -21.89
C TYR A 192 -7.65 -4.28 -21.44
N ILE A 193 -6.75 -3.98 -20.50
CA ILE A 193 -5.81 -4.97 -19.96
C ILE A 193 -6.48 -6.13 -19.19
N ILE A 194 -7.67 -5.89 -18.62
CA ILE A 194 -8.46 -6.94 -17.96
C ILE A 194 -9.15 -7.80 -19.02
N ASP A 195 -9.62 -7.23 -20.13
CA ASP A 195 -10.13 -8.01 -21.27
C ASP A 195 -9.02 -8.87 -21.89
N GLU A 196 -7.84 -8.30 -22.12
CA GLU A 196 -6.66 -9.05 -22.57
C GLU A 196 -6.29 -10.19 -21.60
N PHE A 197 -6.46 -9.97 -20.29
CA PHE A 197 -6.22 -11.01 -19.30
C PHE A 197 -7.28 -12.11 -19.37
N TYR A 198 -8.55 -11.77 -19.58
CA TYR A 198 -9.61 -12.75 -19.79
C TYR A 198 -9.34 -13.61 -21.03
N GLU A 199 -9.00 -12.99 -22.17
CA GLU A 199 -8.60 -13.70 -23.39
C GLU A 199 -7.39 -14.62 -23.14
N TYR A 200 -6.39 -14.13 -22.40
CA TYR A 200 -5.23 -14.93 -22.00
C TYR A 200 -5.63 -16.19 -21.21
N LEU A 201 -6.54 -16.07 -20.24
CA LEU A 201 -7.02 -17.20 -19.46
C LEU A 201 -7.73 -18.24 -20.33
N GLN A 202 -8.49 -17.80 -21.36
CA GLN A 202 -9.13 -18.70 -22.32
C GLN A 202 -8.10 -19.43 -23.19
N VAL A 203 -7.11 -18.72 -23.73
CA VAL A 203 -6.05 -19.29 -24.58
C VAL A 203 -5.24 -20.34 -23.81
N GLU A 204 -4.91 -20.06 -22.56
CA GLU A 204 -4.19 -20.98 -21.66
C GLU A 204 -5.07 -22.12 -21.12
N SER A 205 -6.37 -22.17 -21.50
CA SER A 205 -7.34 -23.15 -21.02
C SER A 205 -7.46 -23.21 -19.48
N LEU A 206 -7.30 -22.06 -18.83
CA LEU A 206 -7.44 -21.89 -17.38
C LEU A 206 -8.89 -21.61 -16.97
N ILE A 207 -9.68 -21.05 -17.90
CA ILE A 207 -11.13 -20.85 -17.79
C ILE A 207 -11.84 -21.44 -19.00
#